data_AF-A0A656JVS2-F1
#
_entry.id   AF-A0A656JVS2-F1
#
_cell.length_a   1.000
_cell.length_b   1.000
_cell.length_c   1.000
_cell.angle_alpha   90.00
_cell.angle_beta   90.00
_cell.angle_gamma   90.00
#
_symmetry.space_group_name_H-M   'P 1'
#
loop_
_entity.id
_entity.type
_entity.pdbx_description
1 polymer ?
#
loop_
_entity_poly.entity_id
_entity_poly.type
_entity_poly.pdbx_seq_one_letter_code
_entity_poly.pdbx_strand_id
1 'polypeptide(L)'
;GADSPLIASGRVLTTQSVGGTGALKIGADFLKQLLPNAVVAISDPSWENHRALFETAGFPVQNYRYYDAATHDVNRAGMLEDLHNLPNNSVVVLHACCHNPTGVDLSLDDWKKVLEVVKAKGHVPFLDMAYQGFGQGIQEDALAVRLFAESGLTFFASSSFSKSLSLYGERVGALSIITESKEETARVLSQVKRVIRTNYSNPPTHGAIISAAVLNDPALRAMWEEELGEMRVRIQGMRKAMVERLADNPAGQDFSFVGR
;
A
#
# COMPACT_ATOMS: atom_id res chain seq x y z
N GLY A 1 -2.75 8.83 -12.93
CA GLY A 1 -2.67 8.43 -14.34
C GLY A 1 -1.99 9.52 -15.15
N ALA A 2 -2.07 9.45 -16.47
CA ALA A 2 -1.48 10.42 -17.39
C ALA A 2 -1.93 11.86 -17.12
N ASP A 3 -3.21 12.04 -16.76
CA ASP A 3 -3.79 13.37 -16.50
C ASP A 3 -3.62 13.85 -15.04
N SER A 4 -2.67 13.28 -14.30
CA SER A 4 -2.46 13.65 -12.89
C SER A 4 -1.89 15.07 -12.76
N PRO A 5 -2.60 16.00 -12.07
CA PRO A 5 -2.09 17.36 -11.87
C PRO A 5 -0.82 17.37 -11.00
N LEU A 6 -0.65 16.39 -10.10
CA LEU A 6 0.58 16.25 -9.30
C LEU A 6 1.79 15.88 -10.17
N ILE A 7 1.60 15.03 -11.18
CA ILE A 7 2.68 14.68 -12.11
C ILE A 7 3.01 15.88 -13.00
N ALA A 8 1.98 16.54 -13.56
CA ALA A 8 2.16 17.72 -14.42
C ALA A 8 2.86 18.89 -13.68
N SER A 9 2.56 19.09 -12.40
CA SER A 9 3.22 20.09 -11.55
C SER A 9 4.57 19.64 -11.00
N GLY A 10 5.03 18.42 -11.32
CA GLY A 10 6.32 17.89 -10.89
C GLY A 10 6.41 17.59 -9.40
N ARG A 11 5.28 17.34 -8.72
CA ARG A 11 5.15 17.08 -7.28
C ARG A 11 5.21 15.59 -6.91
N VAL A 12 5.42 14.71 -7.89
CA VAL A 12 5.58 13.27 -7.67
C VAL A 12 6.99 12.87 -8.07
N LEU A 13 7.75 12.31 -7.13
CA LEU A 13 8.93 11.52 -7.48
C LEU A 13 8.59 10.03 -7.40
N THR A 14 9.16 9.26 -8.31
CA THR A 14 9.07 7.80 -8.29
C THR A 14 10.46 7.22 -8.54
N THR A 15 10.86 6.29 -7.68
CA THR A 15 12.09 5.51 -7.84
C THR A 15 11.74 4.03 -7.92
N GLN A 16 12.30 3.32 -8.91
CA GLN A 16 12.21 1.86 -8.94
C GLN A 16 12.89 1.26 -7.69
N SER A 17 12.28 0.20 -7.15
CA SER A 17 12.75 -0.51 -5.97
C SER A 17 12.78 -2.03 -6.19
N VAL A 18 13.44 -2.74 -5.27
CA VAL A 18 13.48 -4.21 -5.22
C VAL A 18 12.16 -4.74 -4.63
N GLY A 19 11.11 -4.74 -5.44
CA GLY A 19 9.73 -5.04 -5.05
C GLY A 19 9.15 -3.99 -4.09
N GLY A 20 7.93 -4.27 -3.59
CA GLY A 20 7.30 -3.43 -2.56
C GLY A 20 8.11 -3.37 -1.26
N THR A 21 8.71 -4.48 -0.85
CA THR A 21 9.61 -4.52 0.31
C THR A 21 10.77 -3.52 0.19
N GLY A 22 11.40 -3.44 -0.99
CA GLY A 22 12.44 -2.45 -1.24
C GLY A 22 11.92 -1.02 -1.17
N ALA A 23 10.70 -0.76 -1.66
CA ALA A 23 10.08 0.56 -1.59
C ALA A 23 9.85 0.98 -0.14
N LEU A 24 9.28 0.08 0.68
CA LEU A 24 9.11 0.26 2.11
C LEU A 24 10.44 0.54 2.80
N LYS A 25 11.49 -0.24 2.52
CA LYS A 25 12.81 -0.07 3.13
C LYS A 25 13.44 1.29 2.79
N ILE A 26 13.43 1.70 1.53
CA ILE A 26 13.95 3.00 1.10
C ILE A 26 13.16 4.13 1.78
N GLY A 27 11.83 4.03 1.80
CA GLY A 27 10.96 5.01 2.45
C GLY A 27 11.21 5.09 3.96
N ALA A 28 11.35 3.95 4.64
CA ALA A 28 11.68 3.87 6.06
C ALA A 28 13.05 4.49 6.38
N ASP A 29 14.09 4.13 5.64
CA ASP A 29 15.44 4.66 5.86
C ASP A 29 15.52 6.17 5.62
N PHE A 30 14.78 6.67 4.61
CA PHE A 30 14.66 8.10 4.37
C PHE A 30 13.88 8.80 5.48
N LEU A 31 12.72 8.26 5.87
CA LEU A 31 11.92 8.79 6.98
C LEU A 31 12.71 8.82 8.29
N LYS A 32 13.59 7.84 8.54
CA LYS A 32 14.39 7.80 9.77
C LYS A 32 15.37 8.96 9.87
N GLN A 33 15.87 9.46 8.73
CA GLN A 33 16.72 10.64 8.67
C GLN A 33 15.95 11.94 8.95
N LEU A 34 14.66 11.98 8.61
CA LEU A 34 13.80 13.16 8.78
C LEU A 34 13.12 13.21 10.14
N LEU A 35 12.60 12.07 10.59
CA LEU A 35 11.77 11.90 11.78
C LEU A 35 12.35 10.79 12.67
N PRO A 36 13.55 10.98 13.24
CA PRO A 36 14.26 9.92 13.96
C PRO A 36 13.53 9.41 15.20
N ASN A 37 12.58 10.17 15.73
CA ASN A 37 11.83 9.84 16.94
C ASN A 37 10.35 9.52 16.67
N ALA A 38 9.92 9.49 15.40
CA ALA A 38 8.53 9.15 15.08
C ALA A 38 8.21 7.70 15.47
N VAL A 39 6.98 7.47 15.89
CA VAL A 39 6.41 6.12 15.99
C VAL A 39 5.93 5.70 14.60
N VAL A 40 6.12 4.43 14.27
CA VAL A 40 5.45 3.81 13.12
C VAL A 40 4.27 2.99 13.64
N ALA A 41 3.08 3.24 13.10
CA ALA A 41 1.87 2.51 13.43
C ALA A 41 1.48 1.60 12.26
N ILE A 42 1.21 0.32 12.55
CA ILE A 42 0.76 -0.71 11.60
C ILE A 42 -0.57 -1.31 12.05
N SER A 43 -1.33 -1.89 11.13
CA SER A 43 -2.60 -2.54 11.46
C SER A 43 -2.43 -3.75 12.38
N ASP A 44 -3.44 -4.03 13.21
CA ASP A 44 -3.56 -5.26 13.97
C ASP A 44 -4.60 -6.23 13.37
N PRO A 45 -4.18 -7.35 12.77
CA PRO A 45 -2.81 -7.71 12.39
C PRO A 45 -2.35 -6.97 11.11
N SER A 46 -1.08 -7.14 10.74
CA SER A 46 -0.51 -6.66 9.46
C SER A 46 0.34 -7.74 8.80
N TRP A 47 0.81 -7.49 7.58
CA TRP A 47 1.86 -8.30 6.97
C TRP A 47 3.08 -8.31 7.90
N GLU A 48 3.49 -9.50 8.32
CA GLU A 48 4.47 -9.71 9.39
C GLU A 48 5.73 -8.86 9.22
N ASN A 49 6.25 -8.78 8.00
CA ASN A 49 7.49 -8.07 7.72
C ASN A 49 7.37 -6.54 7.80
N HIS A 50 6.17 -5.95 7.93
CA HIS A 50 6.04 -4.52 8.24
C HIS A 50 6.75 -4.20 9.57
N ARG A 51 6.45 -4.95 10.63
CA ARG A 51 7.07 -4.74 11.94
C ARG A 51 8.58 -4.91 11.86
N ALA A 52 9.04 -6.06 11.35
CA ALA A 52 10.45 -6.37 11.25
C ALA A 52 11.23 -5.31 10.44
N LEU A 53 10.67 -4.85 9.31
CA LEU A 53 11.30 -3.84 8.45
C LEU A 53 11.46 -2.49 9.15
N PHE A 54 10.39 -1.98 9.77
CA PHE A 54 10.44 -0.65 10.42
C PHE A 54 11.22 -0.66 11.73
N GLU A 55 11.16 -1.75 12.52
CA GLU A 55 12.01 -1.93 13.71
C GLU A 55 13.50 -2.01 13.31
N THR A 56 13.83 -2.73 12.24
CA THR A 56 15.20 -2.80 11.70
C THR A 56 15.68 -1.45 11.14
N ALA A 57 14.76 -0.62 10.63
CA ALA A 57 15.05 0.77 10.28
C ALA A 57 15.18 1.69 11.52
N GLY A 58 14.99 1.15 12.72
CA GLY A 58 15.22 1.81 14.00
C GLY A 58 14.00 2.52 14.59
N PHE A 59 12.80 2.30 14.06
CA PHE A 59 11.58 2.91 14.59
C PHE A 59 10.97 2.09 15.75
N PRO A 60 10.39 2.74 16.77
CA PRO A 60 9.40 2.08 17.62
C PRO A 60 8.14 1.79 16.79
N VAL A 61 7.71 0.53 16.75
CA VAL A 61 6.53 0.10 16.00
C VAL A 61 5.38 -0.28 16.94
N GLN A 62 4.23 0.35 16.74
CA GLN A 62 2.99 0.11 17.49
C GLN A 62 1.88 -0.38 16.55
N ASN A 63 0.86 -0.98 17.14
CA ASN A 63 -0.33 -1.42 16.42
C ASN A 63 -1.47 -0.41 16.59
N TYR A 64 -2.27 -0.22 15.54
CA TYR A 64 -3.63 0.31 15.66
C TYR A 64 -4.62 -0.84 15.41
N ARG A 65 -5.71 -0.88 16.16
CA ARG A 65 -6.78 -1.87 15.97
C ARG A 65 -7.27 -1.83 14.52
N TYR A 66 -7.41 -3.01 13.91
CA TYR A 66 -7.91 -3.12 12.55
C TYR A 66 -8.93 -4.24 12.41
N TYR A 67 -8.54 -5.51 12.55
CA TYR A 67 -9.47 -6.63 12.41
C TYR A 67 -10.22 -6.92 13.71
N ASP A 68 -11.54 -7.08 13.63
CA ASP A 68 -12.37 -7.54 14.72
C ASP A 68 -12.76 -9.01 14.49
N ALA A 69 -12.22 -9.89 15.32
CA ALA A 69 -12.50 -11.32 15.26
C ALA A 69 -13.97 -11.67 15.59
N ALA A 70 -14.70 -10.81 16.32
CA ALA A 70 -16.10 -11.05 16.65
C ALA A 70 -17.03 -10.78 15.46
N THR A 71 -16.70 -9.78 14.62
CA THR A 71 -17.53 -9.38 13.46
C THR A 71 -16.97 -9.84 12.12
N HIS A 72 -15.72 -10.32 12.11
CA HIS A 72 -14.92 -10.64 10.92
C HIS A 72 -14.80 -9.45 9.95
N ASP A 73 -14.80 -8.23 10.48
CA ASP A 73 -14.73 -6.97 9.73
C ASP A 73 -13.75 -5.99 10.40
N VAL A 74 -13.64 -4.76 9.89
CA VAL A 74 -12.79 -3.71 10.46
C VAL A 74 -13.41 -3.15 11.75
N ASN A 75 -12.63 -3.12 12.83
CA ASN A 75 -12.87 -2.35 14.04
C ASN A 75 -12.68 -0.85 13.80
N ARG A 76 -13.62 -0.23 13.08
CA ARG A 76 -13.53 1.18 12.65
C ARG A 76 -13.40 2.16 13.82
N ALA A 77 -14.15 1.94 14.89
CA ALA A 77 -14.12 2.79 16.08
C ALA A 77 -12.75 2.69 16.78
N GLY A 78 -12.26 1.47 17.01
CA GLY A 78 -10.96 1.26 17.63
C GLY A 78 -9.80 1.76 16.78
N MET A 79 -9.87 1.56 15.47
CA MET A 79 -8.89 2.09 14.51
C MET A 79 -8.77 3.62 14.63
N LEU A 80 -9.88 4.34 14.56
CA LEU A 80 -9.86 5.80 14.61
C LEU A 80 -9.42 6.33 15.99
N GLU A 81 -9.85 5.67 17.08
CA GLU A 81 -9.39 5.99 18.43
C GLU A 81 -7.87 5.85 18.56
N ASP A 82 -7.30 4.72 18.11
CA ASP A 82 -5.86 4.47 18.20
C ASP A 82 -5.08 5.47 17.35
N LEU A 83 -5.53 5.76 16.12
CA LEU A 83 -4.91 6.76 15.26
C LEU A 83 -4.95 8.16 15.89
N HIS A 84 -6.05 8.54 16.56
CA HIS A 84 -6.12 9.81 17.28
C HIS A 84 -5.15 9.89 18.47
N ASN A 85 -4.94 8.76 19.15
CA ASN A 85 -4.09 8.65 20.34
C ASN A 85 -2.60 8.53 20.02
N LEU A 86 -2.22 8.26 18.76
CA LEU A 86 -0.82 8.27 18.34
C LEU A 86 -0.16 9.64 18.62
N PRO A 87 1.17 9.66 18.92
CA PRO A 87 1.92 10.91 18.95
C PRO A 87 1.79 11.66 17.62
N ASN A 88 1.68 12.98 17.68
CA ASN A 88 1.64 13.81 16.46
C ASN A 88 2.87 13.51 15.59
N ASN A 89 2.70 13.60 14.26
CA ASN A 89 3.75 13.29 13.28
C ASN A 89 4.25 11.82 13.27
N SER A 90 3.48 10.88 13.83
CA SER A 90 3.71 9.44 13.61
C SER A 90 3.57 9.04 12.13
N VAL A 91 4.29 8.01 11.71
CA VAL A 91 4.16 7.37 10.40
C VAL A 91 3.06 6.31 10.50
N VAL A 92 2.07 6.33 9.61
CA VAL A 92 0.97 5.36 9.60
C VAL A 92 1.04 4.52 8.32
N VAL A 93 1.35 3.24 8.48
CA VAL A 93 1.39 2.28 7.36
C VAL A 93 -0.02 1.80 7.09
N LEU A 94 -0.49 1.96 5.86
CA LEU A 94 -1.87 1.72 5.46
C LEU A 94 -1.89 0.84 4.21
N HIS A 95 -2.50 -0.34 4.30
CA HIS A 95 -2.75 -1.17 3.12
C HIS A 95 -3.78 -0.47 2.26
N ALA A 96 -3.45 -0.20 1.00
CA ALA A 96 -4.33 0.60 0.15
C ALA A 96 -5.55 -0.19 -0.35
N CYS A 97 -5.42 -1.51 -0.48
CA CYS A 97 -6.48 -2.49 -0.74
C CYS A 97 -5.96 -3.90 -0.44
N CYS A 98 -6.85 -4.89 -0.45
CA CYS A 98 -6.57 -6.31 -0.24
C CYS A 98 -5.72 -6.54 1.01
N HIS A 99 -6.16 -6.00 2.15
CA HIS A 99 -5.39 -6.00 3.40
C HIS A 99 -4.76 -7.37 3.70
N ASN A 100 -3.44 -7.40 3.92
CA ASN A 100 -2.73 -8.61 4.29
C ASN A 100 -2.48 -8.60 5.81
N PRO A 101 -2.99 -9.59 6.57
CA PRO A 101 -3.44 -10.91 6.11
C PRO A 101 -4.97 -11.13 6.02
N THR A 102 -5.79 -10.15 6.41
CA THR A 102 -7.21 -10.40 6.72
C THR A 102 -8.13 -10.45 5.49
N GLY A 103 -7.76 -9.75 4.42
CA GLY A 103 -8.57 -9.56 3.22
C GLY A 103 -9.77 -8.63 3.38
N VAL A 104 -9.91 -7.95 4.53
CA VAL A 104 -10.99 -6.99 4.79
C VAL A 104 -10.47 -5.58 4.56
N ASP A 105 -11.17 -4.77 3.79
CA ASP A 105 -10.75 -3.43 3.38
C ASP A 105 -11.66 -2.31 3.91
N LEU A 106 -11.11 -1.10 3.96
CA LEU A 106 -11.84 0.12 4.31
C LEU A 106 -12.75 0.57 3.16
N SER A 107 -13.94 1.05 3.50
CA SER A 107 -14.81 1.76 2.55
C SER A 107 -14.28 3.17 2.25
N LEU A 108 -14.84 3.84 1.23
CA LEU A 108 -14.52 5.23 0.94
C LEU A 108 -14.77 6.16 2.15
N ASP A 109 -15.86 5.95 2.88
CA ASP A 109 -16.19 6.81 4.02
C ASP A 109 -15.28 6.52 5.22
N ASP A 110 -14.79 5.30 5.37
CA ASP A 110 -13.75 4.98 6.34
C ASP A 110 -12.43 5.68 5.98
N TRP A 111 -12.03 5.65 4.71
CA TRP A 111 -10.83 6.33 4.22
C TRP A 111 -10.89 7.85 4.44
N LYS A 112 -12.04 8.49 4.24
CA LYS A 112 -12.22 9.92 4.55
C LYS A 112 -11.97 10.22 6.03
N LYS A 113 -12.50 9.41 6.94
CA LYS A 113 -12.26 9.56 8.39
C LYS A 113 -10.80 9.35 8.74
N VAL A 114 -10.14 8.34 8.18
CA VAL A 114 -8.69 8.14 8.37
C VAL A 114 -7.90 9.37 7.90
N LEU A 115 -8.24 9.92 6.74
CA LEU A 115 -7.61 11.11 6.21
C LEU A 115 -7.79 12.34 7.13
N GLU A 116 -8.98 12.52 7.72
CA GLU A 116 -9.23 13.58 8.70
C GLU A 116 -8.29 13.47 9.91
N VAL A 117 -8.15 12.27 10.49
CA VAL A 117 -7.24 12.04 11.62
C VAL A 117 -5.79 12.31 11.23
N VAL A 118 -5.35 11.78 10.08
CA VAL A 118 -4.00 12.00 9.56
C VAL A 118 -3.70 13.49 9.44
N LYS A 119 -4.61 14.26 8.83
CA LYS A 119 -4.47 15.72 8.67
C LYS A 119 -4.41 16.42 10.03
N ALA A 120 -5.34 16.12 10.93
CA ALA A 120 -5.43 16.77 12.23
C ALA A 120 -4.19 16.54 13.11
N LYS A 121 -3.57 15.36 12.98
CA LYS A 121 -2.42 14.94 13.79
C LYS A 121 -1.06 15.18 13.12
N GLY A 122 -1.06 15.64 11.87
CA GLY A 122 0.15 15.78 11.05
C GLY A 122 0.85 14.45 10.78
N HIS A 123 0.11 13.32 10.80
CA HIS A 123 0.71 12.02 10.54
C HIS A 123 1.25 11.91 9.12
N VAL A 124 2.27 11.08 8.93
CA VAL A 124 2.84 10.78 7.61
C VAL A 124 2.25 9.47 7.09
N PRO A 125 1.40 9.50 6.06
CA PRO A 125 0.85 8.28 5.49
C PRO A 125 1.92 7.55 4.68
N PHE A 126 2.02 6.24 4.89
CA PHE A 126 2.79 5.35 4.04
C PHE A 126 1.88 4.24 3.50
N LEU A 127 1.35 4.48 2.31
CA LEU A 127 0.43 3.55 1.65
C LEU A 127 1.21 2.37 1.06
N ASP A 128 0.81 1.14 1.37
CA ASP A 128 1.33 -0.07 0.72
C ASP A 128 0.30 -0.65 -0.26
N MET A 129 0.65 -0.65 -1.54
CA MET A 129 -0.20 -1.04 -2.68
C MET A 129 0.43 -2.24 -3.41
N ALA A 130 0.37 -3.41 -2.78
CA ALA A 130 0.97 -4.63 -3.34
C ALA A 130 0.02 -5.44 -4.26
N TYR A 131 -1.28 -5.12 -4.26
CA TYR A 131 -2.35 -5.96 -4.83
C TYR A 131 -3.30 -5.22 -5.77
N GLN A 132 -2.90 -4.07 -6.34
CA GLN A 132 -3.74 -3.31 -7.27
C GLN A 132 -4.25 -4.20 -8.42
N GLY A 133 -5.57 -4.29 -8.55
CA GLY A 133 -6.30 -5.09 -9.54
C GLY A 133 -6.93 -6.38 -9.00
N PHE A 134 -6.56 -6.82 -7.79
CA PHE A 134 -7.08 -8.04 -7.17
C PHE A 134 -8.33 -7.85 -6.32
N GLY A 135 -8.65 -6.63 -5.89
CA GLY A 135 -9.81 -6.33 -5.07
C GLY A 135 -11.06 -6.22 -5.92
N GLN A 136 -11.35 -5.00 -6.38
CA GLN A 136 -12.47 -4.67 -7.24
C GLN A 136 -12.03 -4.43 -8.69
N GLY A 137 -10.82 -3.90 -8.87
CA GLY A 137 -10.26 -3.59 -10.19
C GLY A 137 -9.10 -2.63 -10.10
N ILE A 138 -8.39 -2.41 -11.21
CA ILE A 138 -7.14 -1.63 -11.21
C ILE A 138 -7.38 -0.18 -10.77
N GLN A 139 -8.51 0.41 -11.18
CA GLN A 139 -8.83 1.81 -10.90
C GLN A 139 -9.43 1.96 -9.50
N GLU A 140 -10.32 1.04 -9.14
CA GLU A 140 -11.06 0.95 -7.89
C GLU A 140 -10.09 0.70 -6.72
N ASP A 141 -9.14 -0.20 -6.89
CA ASP A 141 -8.14 -0.54 -5.87
C ASP A 141 -7.18 0.63 -5.60
N ALA A 142 -7.09 1.61 -6.51
CA ALA A 142 -6.28 2.82 -6.32
C ALA A 142 -7.00 3.95 -5.57
N LEU A 143 -8.22 3.72 -5.07
CA LEU A 143 -9.06 4.71 -4.40
C LEU A 143 -8.32 5.45 -3.27
N ALA A 144 -7.70 4.71 -2.35
CA ALA A 144 -7.00 5.29 -1.20
C ALA A 144 -5.88 6.23 -1.66
N VAL A 145 -5.02 5.77 -2.58
CA VAL A 145 -3.90 6.57 -3.11
C VAL A 145 -4.40 7.86 -3.77
N ARG A 146 -5.50 7.80 -4.52
CA ARG A 146 -6.10 8.98 -5.16
C ARG A 146 -6.68 9.95 -4.15
N LEU A 147 -7.38 9.44 -3.13
CA LEU A 147 -7.92 10.27 -2.06
C LEU A 147 -6.80 11.03 -1.33
N PHE A 148 -5.69 10.36 -1.01
CA PHE A 148 -4.53 11.02 -0.41
C PHE A 148 -3.86 12.02 -1.38
N ALA A 149 -3.78 11.72 -2.67
CA ALA A 149 -3.28 12.64 -3.69
C ALA A 149 -4.12 13.93 -3.81
N GLU A 150 -5.44 13.82 -3.77
CA GLU A 150 -6.38 14.95 -3.80
C GLU A 150 -6.37 15.75 -2.49
N SER A 151 -5.93 15.14 -1.40
CA SER A 151 -5.95 15.73 -0.07
C SER A 151 -4.98 16.91 0.11
N GLY A 152 -3.97 17.02 -0.75
CA GLY A 152 -2.88 17.99 -0.67
C GLY A 152 -1.72 17.59 0.25
N LEU A 153 -1.84 16.48 0.98
CA LEU A 153 -0.79 15.98 1.88
C LEU A 153 0.46 15.48 1.14
N THR A 154 1.59 15.56 1.83
CA THR A 154 2.76 14.76 1.49
C THR A 154 2.59 13.35 2.04
N PHE A 155 2.91 12.36 1.21
CA PHE A 155 2.80 10.95 1.62
C PHE A 155 3.69 10.06 0.77
N PHE A 156 3.84 8.83 1.24
CA PHE A 156 4.63 7.79 0.61
C PHE A 156 3.70 6.70 0.08
N ALA A 157 4.03 6.13 -1.07
CA ALA A 157 3.36 4.96 -1.63
C ALA A 157 4.39 3.92 -2.07
N SER A 158 4.34 2.75 -1.44
CA SER A 158 4.99 1.53 -1.89
C SER A 158 4.09 0.84 -2.90
N SER A 159 4.61 0.44 -4.06
CA SER A 159 3.89 -0.39 -5.02
C SER A 159 4.71 -1.61 -5.44
N SER A 160 4.02 -2.70 -5.76
CA SER A 160 4.66 -3.95 -6.19
C SER A 160 3.97 -4.56 -7.40
N PHE A 161 4.77 -5.04 -8.35
CA PHE A 161 4.32 -5.83 -9.48
C PHE A 161 4.50 -7.34 -9.29
N SER A 162 4.95 -7.77 -8.10
CA SER A 162 5.17 -9.20 -7.82
C SER A 162 3.92 -10.04 -8.02
N LYS A 163 2.74 -9.50 -7.70
CA LYS A 163 1.46 -10.22 -7.83
C LYS A 163 0.78 -9.86 -9.13
N SER A 164 0.61 -8.57 -9.41
CA SER A 164 -0.18 -8.08 -10.54
C SER A 164 0.40 -8.43 -11.90
N LEU A 165 1.74 -8.52 -12.04
CA LEU A 165 2.41 -9.04 -13.24
C LEU A 165 2.98 -10.46 -13.04
N SER A 166 2.70 -11.11 -11.91
CA SER A 166 3.30 -12.41 -11.53
C SER A 166 4.85 -12.41 -11.50
N LEU A 167 5.47 -11.23 -11.40
CA LEU A 167 6.93 -11.04 -11.40
C LEU A 167 7.51 -11.13 -9.97
N TYR A 168 7.20 -12.22 -9.27
CA TYR A 168 7.60 -12.42 -7.87
C TYR A 168 9.13 -12.35 -7.69
N GLY A 169 9.86 -13.19 -8.44
CA GLY A 169 11.31 -13.35 -8.33
C GLY A 169 12.11 -12.21 -8.95
N GLU A 170 11.53 -11.47 -9.90
CA GLU A 170 12.19 -10.33 -10.57
C GLU A 170 12.27 -9.07 -9.71
N ARG A 171 11.56 -9.07 -8.58
CA ARG A 171 11.59 -7.99 -7.58
C ARG A 171 11.30 -6.61 -8.17
N VAL A 172 10.20 -6.48 -8.90
CA VAL A 172 9.77 -5.20 -9.48
C VAL A 172 8.79 -4.47 -8.55
N GLY A 173 9.14 -3.23 -8.19
CA GLY A 173 8.30 -2.32 -7.42
C GLY A 173 8.75 -0.87 -7.58
N ALA A 174 8.05 0.03 -6.91
CA ALA A 174 8.43 1.43 -6.87
C ALA A 174 8.09 2.07 -5.52
N LEU A 175 8.91 3.05 -5.13
CA LEU A 175 8.57 4.04 -4.13
C LEU A 175 8.15 5.32 -4.83
N SER A 176 6.95 5.79 -4.55
CA SER A 176 6.49 7.13 -4.93
C SER A 176 6.36 8.00 -3.70
N ILE A 177 6.81 9.26 -3.80
CA ILE A 177 6.65 10.27 -2.74
C ILE A 177 5.99 11.49 -3.36
N ILE A 178 4.89 11.93 -2.75
CA ILE A 178 4.17 13.14 -3.12
C ILE A 178 4.70 14.27 -2.24
N THR A 179 5.13 15.36 -2.86
CA THR A 179 5.74 16.52 -2.19
C THR A 179 4.91 17.79 -2.41
N GLU A 180 5.23 18.88 -1.72
CA GLU A 180 4.48 20.14 -1.81
C GLU A 180 4.77 20.92 -3.09
N SER A 181 6.01 20.86 -3.60
CA SER A 181 6.43 21.56 -4.82
C SER A 181 7.46 20.76 -5.61
N LYS A 182 7.71 21.17 -6.85
CA LYS A 182 8.76 20.60 -7.74
C LYS A 182 10.16 20.78 -7.18
N GLU A 183 10.42 21.91 -6.53
CA GLU A 183 11.70 22.22 -5.87
C GLU A 183 11.93 21.28 -4.68
N GLU A 184 10.88 21.00 -3.92
CA GLU A 184 10.94 19.98 -2.87
C GLU A 184 11.17 18.58 -3.45
N THR A 185 10.46 18.22 -4.52
CA THR A 185 10.66 16.93 -5.22
C THR A 185 12.13 16.73 -5.60
N ALA A 186 12.79 17.76 -6.13
CA ALA A 186 14.20 17.69 -6.50
C ALA A 186 15.13 17.46 -5.29
N ARG A 187 14.88 18.17 -4.17
CA ARG A 187 15.63 17.98 -2.92
C ARG A 187 15.43 16.58 -2.35
N VAL A 188 14.19 16.11 -2.26
CA VAL A 188 13.86 14.78 -1.74
C VAL A 188 14.50 13.69 -2.59
N LEU A 189 14.37 13.78 -3.93
CA LEU A 189 14.98 12.81 -4.85
C LEU A 189 16.50 12.71 -4.66
N SER A 190 17.19 13.84 -4.41
CA SER A 190 18.64 13.83 -4.16
C SER A 190 19.01 12.99 -2.93
N GLN A 191 18.21 13.03 -1.87
CA GLN A 191 18.46 12.29 -0.64
C GLN A 191 18.03 10.82 -0.77
N VAL A 192 16.89 10.54 -1.40
CA VAL A 192 16.44 9.17 -1.69
C VAL A 192 17.46 8.43 -2.56
N LYS A 193 18.08 9.10 -3.55
CA LYS A 193 19.18 8.54 -4.34
C LYS A 193 20.39 8.14 -3.47
N ARG A 194 20.71 8.89 -2.41
CA ARG A 194 21.79 8.52 -1.49
C ARG A 194 21.45 7.25 -0.73
N VAL A 195 20.23 7.15 -0.18
CA VAL A 195 19.71 5.95 0.51
C VAL A 195 19.82 4.73 -0.39
N ILE A 196 19.33 4.83 -1.63
CA ILE A 196 19.40 3.73 -2.62
C ILE A 196 20.86 3.37 -2.93
N ARG A 197 21.70 4.38 -3.20
CA ARG A 197 23.09 4.17 -3.62
C ARG A 197 23.92 3.45 -2.57
N THR A 198 23.71 3.74 -1.30
CA THR A 198 24.42 3.10 -0.18
C THR A 198 23.78 1.81 0.30
N ASN A 199 22.64 1.42 -0.26
CA ASN A 199 21.99 0.13 0.01
C ASN A 199 22.37 -0.89 -1.07
N TYR A 200 21.98 -0.65 -2.32
CA TYR A 200 22.17 -1.60 -3.43
C TYR A 200 22.66 -0.95 -4.73
N SER A 201 23.16 0.29 -4.68
CA SER A 201 23.62 1.08 -5.84
C SER A 201 22.51 1.48 -6.83
N ASN A 202 21.92 0.51 -7.53
CA ASN A 202 20.89 0.72 -8.54
C ASN A 202 20.02 -0.55 -8.70
N PRO A 203 18.74 -0.42 -9.09
CA PRO A 203 17.80 -1.55 -9.11
C PRO A 203 18.00 -2.47 -10.33
N PRO A 204 17.49 -3.72 -10.29
CA PRO A 204 17.64 -4.68 -11.38
C PRO A 204 16.85 -4.28 -12.64
N THR A 205 17.39 -4.59 -13.82
CA THR A 205 16.84 -4.09 -15.10
C THR A 205 15.72 -4.98 -15.68
N HIS A 206 15.85 -6.31 -15.60
CA HIS A 206 15.07 -7.24 -16.42
C HIS A 206 13.54 -7.12 -16.22
N GLY A 207 13.05 -7.35 -15.00
CA GLY A 207 11.62 -7.22 -14.71
C GLY A 207 11.06 -5.82 -14.94
N ALA A 208 11.88 -4.77 -14.79
CA ALA A 208 11.45 -3.40 -15.07
C ALA A 208 11.26 -3.14 -16.56
N ILE A 209 12.12 -3.69 -17.42
CA ILE A 209 11.93 -3.64 -18.88
C ILE A 209 10.65 -4.40 -19.27
N ILE A 210 10.42 -5.59 -18.72
CA ILE A 210 9.19 -6.37 -18.99
C ILE A 210 7.97 -5.57 -18.57
N SER A 211 7.96 -5.06 -17.35
CA SER A 211 6.85 -4.26 -16.83
C SER A 211 6.61 -3.02 -17.69
N ALA A 212 7.67 -2.29 -18.07
CA ALA A 212 7.55 -1.13 -18.92
C ALA A 212 7.06 -1.47 -20.34
N ALA A 213 7.50 -2.60 -20.91
CA ALA A 213 7.04 -3.04 -22.22
C ALA A 213 5.53 -3.36 -22.19
N VAL A 214 5.07 -4.10 -21.19
CA VAL A 214 3.64 -4.40 -21.01
C VAL A 214 2.82 -3.14 -20.77
N LEU A 215 3.28 -2.24 -19.91
CA LEU A 215 2.50 -1.07 -19.49
C LEU A 215 2.45 0.06 -20.54
N ASN A 216 3.44 0.15 -21.43
CA ASN A 216 3.53 1.22 -22.44
C ASN A 216 3.03 0.79 -23.83
N ASP A 217 2.83 -0.50 -24.07
CA ASP A 217 2.21 -0.99 -25.30
C ASP A 217 0.70 -1.20 -25.06
N PRO A 218 -0.21 -0.52 -25.80
CA PRO A 218 -1.65 -0.62 -25.58
C PRO A 218 -2.22 -2.04 -25.70
N ALA A 219 -1.67 -2.86 -26.60
CA ALA A 219 -2.16 -4.23 -26.82
C ALA A 219 -1.70 -5.15 -25.69
N LEU A 220 -0.44 -5.06 -25.27
CA LEU A 220 0.07 -5.82 -24.12
C LEU A 220 -0.59 -5.38 -22.81
N ARG A 221 -0.83 -4.07 -22.65
CA ARG A 221 -1.55 -3.52 -21.51
C ARG A 221 -2.95 -4.11 -21.44
N ALA A 222 -3.71 -4.12 -22.53
CA ALA A 222 -5.06 -4.67 -22.57
C ALA A 222 -5.08 -6.17 -22.22
N MET A 223 -4.15 -6.94 -22.80
CA MET A 223 -3.99 -8.37 -22.48
C MET A 223 -3.70 -8.60 -21.00
N TRP A 224 -2.80 -7.82 -20.41
CA TRP A 224 -2.50 -7.90 -18.98
C TRP A 224 -3.69 -7.52 -18.09
N GLU A 225 -4.48 -6.50 -18.46
CA GLU A 225 -5.69 -6.12 -17.72
C GLU A 225 -6.74 -7.24 -17.75
N GLU A 226 -6.89 -7.92 -18.88
CA GLU A 226 -7.76 -9.09 -19.03
C GLU A 226 -7.31 -10.25 -18.14
N GLU A 227 -6.04 -10.69 -18.25
CA GLU A 227 -5.48 -11.78 -17.45
C GLU A 227 -5.56 -11.49 -15.94
N LEU A 228 -5.26 -10.26 -15.52
CA LEU A 228 -5.39 -9.86 -14.11
C LEU A 228 -6.86 -9.90 -13.66
N GLY A 229 -7.78 -9.52 -14.53
CA GLY A 229 -9.22 -9.66 -14.32
C GLY A 229 -9.65 -11.11 -14.11
N GLU A 230 -9.15 -12.04 -14.95
CA GLU A 230 -9.41 -13.47 -14.81
C GLU A 230 -8.88 -14.01 -13.48
N MET A 231 -7.67 -13.61 -13.07
CA MET A 231 -7.09 -13.98 -11.78
C MET A 231 -7.97 -13.51 -10.61
N ARG A 232 -8.45 -12.27 -10.64
CA ARG A 232 -9.38 -11.71 -9.64
C ARG A 232 -10.68 -12.52 -9.59
N VAL A 233 -11.33 -12.71 -10.74
CA VAL A 233 -12.61 -13.44 -10.83
C VAL A 233 -12.46 -14.87 -10.32
N ARG A 234 -11.34 -15.55 -10.64
CA ARG A 234 -11.06 -16.90 -10.14
C ARG A 234 -10.95 -16.93 -8.62
N ILE A 235 -10.24 -15.98 -8.01
CA ILE A 235 -10.11 -15.90 -6.53
C ILE A 235 -11.48 -15.68 -5.88
N GLN A 236 -12.30 -14.77 -6.42
CA GLN A 236 -13.66 -14.54 -5.94
C GLN A 236 -14.53 -15.82 -6.09
N GLY A 237 -14.40 -16.53 -7.20
CA GLY A 237 -15.06 -17.82 -7.42
C GLY A 237 -14.68 -18.87 -6.38
N MET A 238 -13.40 -18.97 -6.01
CA MET A 238 -12.94 -19.89 -4.97
C MET A 238 -13.47 -19.52 -3.58
N ARG A 239 -13.55 -18.22 -3.25
CA ARG A 239 -14.15 -17.77 -1.99
C ARG A 239 -15.63 -18.17 -1.89
N LYS A 240 -16.42 -17.90 -2.93
CA LYS A 240 -17.83 -18.31 -2.99
C LYS A 240 -17.99 -19.82 -2.86
N ALA A 241 -17.19 -20.57 -3.61
CA ALA A 241 -17.24 -22.02 -3.62
C ALA A 241 -16.79 -22.65 -2.29
N MET A 242 -15.97 -21.96 -1.48
CA MET A 242 -15.66 -22.33 -0.11
C MET A 242 -16.86 -22.07 0.83
N VAL A 243 -17.48 -20.89 0.75
CA VAL A 243 -18.66 -20.55 1.56
C VAL A 243 -19.80 -21.55 1.31
N GLU A 244 -20.08 -21.85 0.04
CA GLU A 244 -21.12 -22.83 -0.34
C GLU A 244 -20.85 -24.22 0.23
N ARG A 245 -19.60 -24.70 0.16
CA ARG A 245 -19.23 -26.03 0.67
C ARG A 245 -19.21 -26.12 2.19
N LEU A 246 -19.06 -25.00 2.88
CA LEU A 246 -19.04 -24.93 4.34
C LEU A 246 -20.37 -24.49 4.94
N ALA A 247 -21.41 -24.24 4.14
CA ALA A 247 -22.71 -23.76 4.65
C ALA A 247 -23.30 -24.67 5.74
N ASP A 248 -23.19 -26.00 5.57
CA ASP A 248 -23.70 -27.01 6.49
C ASP A 248 -22.58 -27.72 7.28
N ASN A 249 -21.48 -27.01 7.58
CA ASN A 249 -20.37 -27.61 8.31
C ASN A 249 -20.81 -28.12 9.70
N PRO A 250 -20.29 -29.26 10.19
CA PRO A 250 -20.71 -29.86 11.46
C PRO A 250 -20.48 -28.98 12.70
N ALA A 251 -19.60 -27.97 12.61
CA ALA A 251 -19.34 -27.03 13.70
C ALA A 251 -20.39 -25.90 13.78
N GLY A 252 -21.29 -25.80 12.79
CA GLY A 252 -22.32 -24.75 12.74
C GLY A 252 -21.74 -23.34 12.58
N GLN A 253 -20.47 -23.22 12.17
CA GLN A 253 -19.78 -21.93 12.06
C GLN A 253 -20.20 -21.20 10.78
N ASP A 254 -20.54 -19.91 10.87
CA ASP A 254 -20.85 -19.10 9.69
C ASP A 254 -19.56 -18.62 8.99
N PHE A 255 -19.41 -18.95 7.71
CA PHE A 255 -18.30 -18.51 6.85
C PHE A 255 -18.71 -17.46 5.81
N SER A 256 -19.93 -16.93 5.86
CA SER A 256 -20.46 -15.94 4.92
C SER A 256 -19.53 -14.74 4.72
N PHE A 257 -18.77 -14.38 5.75
CA PHE A 257 -17.79 -13.28 5.71
C PHE A 257 -16.65 -13.47 4.71
N VAL A 258 -16.30 -14.71 4.35
CA VAL A 258 -15.22 -15.01 3.39
C VAL A 258 -15.58 -14.62 1.95
N GLY A 259 -16.88 -14.64 1.63
CA GLY A 259 -17.42 -14.37 0.30
C GLY A 259 -17.81 -12.91 0.03
N ARG A 260 -17.63 -12.02 1.01
CA ARG A 260 -17.88 -10.57 0.86
C ARG A 260 -16.84 -9.92 -0.05
#